data_AF-A0A5N0VKS4-F1
#
_entry.id   AF-A0A5N0VKS4-F1
#
_cell.length_a   1.000
_cell.length_b   1.000
_cell.length_c   1.000
_cell.angle_alpha   90.00
_cell.angle_beta   90.00
_cell.angle_gamma   90.00
#
_symmetry.space_group_name_H-M   'P 1'
#
loop_
_entity.id
_entity.type
_entity.pdbx_description
1 polymer ?
#
loop_
_entity_poly.entity_id
_entity_poly.type
_entity_poly.pdbx_seq_one_letter_code
_entity_poly.pdbx_strand_id
1 'polypeptide(L)'
;MVEANDSGGGFWSDVRQPQGSYQVYGQNKTVGAALAATGASGGFEFPSVDEMNAVLAMWKERQASISAKKNLIERARGNLTQLADDTESQGYLSQMRDSLDLLSNQHDSMLQYVENYIQKLTDATGAKQANEEANTAALKSGQENQG
;
A
#
# COMPACT_ATOMS: atom_id res chain seq x y z
N MET A 1 9.54 -31.76 -23.79
CA MET A 1 9.99 -30.60 -24.58
C MET A 1 8.89 -30.34 -25.60
N VAL A 2 8.15 -29.23 -25.59
CA VAL A 2 8.41 -27.87 -25.08
C VAL A 2 7.11 -27.32 -24.47
N GLU A 3 7.27 -26.61 -23.35
CA GLU A 3 6.23 -25.90 -22.60
C GLU A 3 5.59 -24.79 -23.44
N ALA A 4 4.25 -24.70 -23.41
CA ALA A 4 3.54 -23.53 -23.91
C ALA A 4 3.43 -22.51 -22.77
N ASN A 5 4.19 -21.43 -22.96
CA ASN A 5 4.41 -20.32 -22.04
C ASN A 5 3.09 -19.64 -21.61
N ASP A 6 2.97 -19.48 -20.30
CA ASP A 6 1.93 -18.72 -19.60
C ASP A 6 2.11 -17.22 -19.91
N SER A 7 1.30 -16.69 -20.82
CA SER A 7 1.24 -15.25 -21.12
C SER A 7 0.19 -14.58 -20.24
N GLY A 8 0.46 -14.58 -18.93
CA GLY A 8 -0.16 -13.70 -17.94
C GLY A 8 0.21 -12.23 -18.16
N GLY A 9 -0.29 -11.65 -19.26
CA GLY A 9 -0.21 -10.21 -19.55
C GLY A 9 -1.18 -9.45 -18.65
N GLY A 10 -0.76 -9.20 -17.41
CA GLY A 10 -1.51 -8.35 -16.48
C GLY A 10 -1.66 -6.94 -17.04
N PHE A 11 -2.86 -6.38 -16.89
CA PHE A 11 -3.33 -5.01 -17.16
C PHE A 11 -2.34 -3.86 -16.82
N TRP A 12 -1.28 -4.15 -16.06
CA TRP A 12 -0.24 -3.23 -15.63
C TRP A 12 0.84 -2.93 -16.68
N SER A 13 0.90 -3.63 -17.82
CA SER A 13 2.01 -3.49 -18.79
C SER A 13 2.00 -2.20 -19.61
N ASP A 14 0.89 -1.47 -19.69
CA ASP A 14 0.74 -0.32 -20.59
C ASP A 14 0.52 1.05 -19.92
N VAL A 15 0.68 1.15 -18.59
CA VAL A 15 0.71 2.47 -17.94
C VAL A 15 2.11 3.07 -18.15
N ARG A 16 2.33 3.65 -19.34
CA ARG A 16 3.40 4.63 -19.57
C ARG A 16 3.25 5.70 -18.49
N GLN A 17 4.19 5.75 -17.55
CA GLN A 17 4.22 6.78 -16.52
C GLN A 17 4.45 8.14 -17.19
N PRO A 18 3.49 9.09 -17.17
CA PRO A 18 3.88 10.48 -17.27
C PRO A 18 4.68 10.81 -16.01
N GLN A 19 5.86 11.42 -16.18
CA GLN A 19 6.68 11.97 -15.10
C GLN A 19 5.99 13.16 -14.43
N GLY A 20 4.86 12.90 -13.78
CA GLY A 20 4.12 13.84 -12.95
C GLY A 20 4.32 13.47 -11.50
N SER A 21 4.80 14.42 -10.70
CA SER A 21 4.89 14.31 -9.25
C SER A 21 3.53 13.94 -8.66
N TYR A 22 3.42 12.74 -8.09
CA TYR A 22 2.23 12.34 -7.35
C TYR A 22 2.13 13.18 -6.08
N GLN A 23 1.16 14.10 -6.01
CA GLN A 23 0.80 14.75 -4.76
C GLN A 23 0.12 13.73 -3.84
N VAL A 24 0.90 13.15 -2.92
CA VAL A 24 0.38 12.39 -1.78
C VAL A 24 -0.33 13.38 -0.84
N TYR A 25 -1.65 13.27 -0.73
CA TYR A 25 -2.47 14.08 0.17
C TYR A 25 -2.28 13.60 1.62
N GLY A 26 -1.64 14.43 2.44
CA GLY A 26 -1.36 14.24 3.86
C GLY A 26 -0.15 15.08 4.25
N GLN A 27 -0.30 16.01 5.19
CA GLN A 27 0.76 16.91 5.65
C GLN A 27 1.86 16.13 6.41
N ASN A 28 2.72 15.43 5.68
CA ASN A 28 4.08 15.05 6.09
C ASN A 28 4.84 14.56 4.85
N LYS A 29 5.10 15.50 3.92
CA LYS A 29 5.65 15.22 2.58
C LYS A 29 7.10 14.72 2.55
N THR A 30 7.82 14.73 3.67
CA THR A 30 9.27 14.49 3.67
C THR A 30 9.66 13.03 3.88
N VAL A 31 8.97 12.31 4.77
CA VAL A 31 9.45 10.97 5.20
C VAL A 31 9.10 9.87 4.18
N GLY A 32 7.87 9.89 3.63
CA GLY A 32 7.43 8.89 2.65
C GLY A 32 8.11 9.02 1.28
N ALA A 33 8.48 10.24 0.87
CA ALA A 33 9.17 10.50 -0.38
C ALA A 33 10.66 10.11 -0.29
N ALA A 34 11.31 10.34 0.86
CA ALA A 34 12.70 9.97 1.08
C ALA A 34 12.90 8.45 0.99
N LEU A 35 12.05 7.64 1.64
CA LEU A 35 12.12 6.17 1.56
C LEU A 35 11.84 5.61 0.14
N ALA A 36 11.04 6.30 -0.66
CA ALA A 36 10.78 5.91 -2.05
C ALA A 36 11.92 6.33 -2.99
N ALA A 37 12.71 7.34 -2.62
CA ALA A 37 13.79 7.93 -3.42
C ALA A 37 15.20 7.40 -3.08
N THR A 38 15.38 6.64 -2.01
CA THR A 38 16.67 6.03 -1.59
C THR A 38 17.29 5.06 -2.60
N GLY A 39 16.64 4.82 -3.75
CA GLY A 39 17.22 4.05 -4.86
C GLY A 39 18.07 4.86 -5.86
N ALA A 40 18.10 6.20 -5.81
CA ALA A 40 18.55 7.02 -6.95
C ALA A 40 19.94 7.67 -6.85
N SER A 41 20.63 7.71 -5.70
CA SER A 41 21.99 8.29 -5.67
C SER A 41 22.87 7.75 -4.54
N GLY A 42 23.89 6.96 -4.91
CA GLY A 42 25.20 6.93 -4.26
C GLY A 42 25.26 6.80 -2.74
N GLY A 43 24.64 5.77 -2.17
CA GLY A 43 24.74 5.41 -0.76
C GLY A 43 23.42 4.84 -0.27
N PHE A 44 23.29 3.51 -0.21
CA PHE A 44 22.11 2.88 0.38
C PHE A 44 22.24 2.98 1.91
N GLU A 45 21.81 4.11 2.47
CA GLU A 45 21.64 4.21 3.91
C GLU A 45 20.28 3.59 4.27
N PHE A 46 20.33 2.54 5.10
CA PHE A 46 19.12 1.88 5.55
C PHE A 46 18.36 2.84 6.49
N PRO A 47 17.08 3.19 6.22
CA PRO A 47 16.36 4.18 7.01
C PRO A 47 16.33 3.80 8.48
N SER A 48 16.42 4.78 9.38
CA SER A 48 16.33 4.56 10.82
C SER A 48 15.01 3.86 11.21
N VAL A 49 15.00 3.21 12.37
CA VAL A 49 13.79 2.58 12.92
C VAL A 49 12.65 3.59 13.06
N ASP A 50 12.96 4.83 13.45
CA ASP A 50 11.97 5.90 13.59
C ASP A 50 11.38 6.32 12.25
N GLU A 51 12.20 6.44 11.20
CA GLU A 51 11.71 6.73 9.84
C GLU A 51 10.83 5.60 9.31
N MET A 52 11.20 4.34 9.54
CA MET A 52 10.37 3.20 9.15
C MET A 52 9.03 3.18 9.91
N ASN A 53 9.03 3.48 11.21
CA ASN A 53 7.83 3.59 12.02
C ASN A 53 6.90 4.72 11.54
N ALA A 54 7.46 5.86 11.15
CA ALA A 54 6.69 6.97 10.58
C ALA A 54 6.04 6.60 9.23
N VAL A 55 6.77 5.89 8.36
CA VAL A 55 6.22 5.39 7.10
C VAL A 55 5.13 4.34 7.35
N LEU A 56 5.34 3.44 8.32
CA LEU A 56 4.36 2.44 8.73
C LEU A 56 3.07 3.09 9.24
N ALA A 57 3.16 4.16 10.03
CA ALA A 57 2.01 4.94 10.49
C ALA A 57 1.23 5.55 9.31
N MET A 58 1.93 6.19 8.36
CA MET A 58 1.32 6.76 7.15
C MET A 58 0.56 5.70 6.33
N TRP A 59 1.12 4.49 6.18
CA TRP A 59 0.44 3.42 5.45
C TRP A 59 -0.77 2.86 6.20
N LYS A 60 -0.73 2.78 7.53
CA LYS A 60 -1.90 2.43 8.35
C LYS A 60 -3.03 3.45 8.22
N GLU A 61 -2.70 4.74 8.22
CA GLU A 61 -3.68 5.81 7.95
C GLU A 61 -4.28 5.66 6.54
N ARG A 62 -3.45 5.33 5.55
CA ARG A 62 -3.91 5.08 4.19
C ARG A 62 -4.85 3.87 4.12
N GLN A 63 -4.53 2.78 4.80
CA GLN A 63 -5.37 1.59 4.91
C GLN A 63 -6.75 1.95 5.49
N ALA A 64 -6.77 2.71 6.59
CA ALA A 64 -8.00 3.17 7.22
C ALA A 64 -8.85 4.04 6.27
N SER A 65 -8.20 4.95 5.51
CA SER A 65 -8.88 5.79 4.52
C SER A 65 -9.51 4.97 3.38
N ILE A 66 -8.80 3.96 2.86
CA ILE A 66 -9.33 3.07 1.81
C ILE A 66 -10.52 2.26 2.34
N SER A 67 -10.40 1.70 3.56
CA SER A 67 -11.48 0.96 4.20
C SER A 67 -12.73 1.82 4.42
N ALA A 68 -12.56 3.07 4.88
CA ALA A 68 -13.66 4.01 5.04
C ALA A 68 -14.38 4.29 3.71
N LYS A 69 -13.64 4.44 2.60
CA LYS A 69 -14.22 4.64 1.26
C LYS A 69 -14.94 3.40 0.76
N LYS A 70 -14.41 2.19 1.02
CA LYS A 70 -15.12 0.94 0.71
C LYS A 70 -16.49 0.88 1.39
N ASN A 71 -16.55 1.25 2.67
CA ASN A 71 -17.83 1.29 3.39
C ASN A 71 -18.85 2.26 2.77
N LEU A 72 -18.41 3.37 2.17
CA LEU A 72 -19.30 4.28 1.44
C LEU A 72 -19.86 3.64 0.17
N ILE A 73 -19.04 2.86 -0.54
CA ILE A 73 -19.43 2.12 -1.75
C ILE A 73 -20.48 1.06 -1.40
N GLU A 74 -20.26 0.28 -0.34
CA GLU A 74 -21.22 -0.73 0.11
C GLU A 74 -22.55 -0.11 0.55
N ARG A 75 -22.52 1.07 1.19
CA ARG A 75 -23.74 1.83 1.50
C ARG A 75 -24.45 2.30 0.24
N ALA A 76 -23.72 2.85 -0.73
CA ALA A 76 -24.30 3.28 -2.00
C ALA A 76 -24.96 2.11 -2.74
N ARG A 77 -24.31 0.93 -2.72
CA ARG A 77 -24.84 -0.32 -3.28
C ARG A 77 -26.12 -0.76 -2.58
N GLY A 78 -26.16 -0.73 -1.24
CA GLY A 78 -27.35 -1.06 -0.46
C GLY A 78 -28.52 -0.08 -0.68
N ASN A 79 -28.22 1.18 -0.99
CA ASN A 79 -29.21 2.22 -1.25
C ASN A 79 -29.76 2.23 -2.69
N LEU A 80 -29.24 1.38 -3.59
CA LEU A 80 -29.75 1.24 -4.95
C LEU A 80 -31.04 0.40 -4.98
N THR A 81 -32.09 0.99 -4.42
CA THR A 81 -33.42 0.40 -4.25
C THR A 81 -34.34 0.84 -5.39
N GLN A 82 -34.10 0.30 -6.59
CA GLN A 82 -34.99 0.31 -7.76
C GLN A 82 -35.27 1.70 -8.41
N LEU A 83 -35.27 1.73 -9.75
CA LEU A 83 -35.74 2.87 -10.56
C LEU A 83 -37.13 2.55 -11.14
N ALA A 84 -37.66 3.38 -12.04
CA ALA A 84 -38.91 3.08 -12.74
C ALA A 84 -38.84 1.72 -13.46
N ASP A 85 -40.00 1.08 -13.66
CA ASP A 85 -40.12 -0.29 -14.20
C ASP A 85 -39.98 -0.35 -15.74
N ASP A 86 -39.44 0.71 -16.35
CA ASP A 86 -39.09 0.72 -17.76
C ASP A 86 -37.72 0.07 -18.00
N THR A 87 -37.54 -0.45 -19.22
CA THR A 87 -36.35 -1.23 -19.58
C THR A 87 -35.07 -0.39 -19.49
N GLU A 88 -35.14 0.88 -19.86
CA GLU A 88 -34.04 1.83 -19.82
C GLU A 88 -33.59 2.09 -18.38
N SER A 89 -34.52 2.40 -17.47
CA SER A 89 -34.27 2.59 -16.04
C SER A 89 -33.63 1.36 -15.39
N GLN A 90 -34.11 0.15 -15.71
CA GLN A 90 -33.50 -1.08 -15.21
C GLN A 90 -32.07 -1.29 -15.76
N GLY A 91 -31.84 -0.92 -17.03
CA GLY A 91 -30.51 -0.94 -17.64
C GLY A 91 -29.52 -0.02 -16.92
N TYR A 92 -29.91 1.22 -16.63
CA TYR A 92 -29.09 2.16 -15.86
C TYR A 92 -28.76 1.65 -14.46
N LEU A 93 -29.75 1.08 -13.77
CA LEU A 93 -29.59 0.51 -12.44
C LEU A 93 -28.62 -0.68 -12.45
N SER A 94 -28.70 -1.55 -13.46
CA SER A 94 -27.74 -2.64 -13.65
C SER A 94 -26.32 -2.11 -13.85
N GLN A 95 -26.14 -1.17 -14.77
CA GLN A 95 -24.82 -0.58 -15.07
C GLN A 95 -24.21 0.11 -13.83
N MET A 96 -25.04 0.77 -13.02
CA MET A 96 -24.59 1.41 -11.79
C MET A 96 -24.13 0.38 -10.75
N ARG A 97 -24.83 -0.75 -10.62
CA ARG A 97 -24.41 -1.86 -9.75
C ARG A 97 -23.09 -2.45 -10.21
N ASP A 98 -22.93 -2.74 -11.50
CA ASP A 98 -21.68 -3.26 -12.07
C ASP A 98 -20.52 -2.30 -11.80
N SER A 99 -20.76 -0.99 -11.92
CA SER A 99 -19.75 0.04 -11.65
C SER A 99 -19.34 0.08 -10.18
N LEU A 100 -20.30 -0.04 -9.24
CA LEU A 100 -20.00 -0.10 -7.81
C LEU A 100 -19.30 -1.40 -7.42
N ASP A 101 -19.65 -2.52 -8.05
CA ASP A 101 -18.99 -3.81 -7.83
C ASP A 101 -17.53 -3.76 -8.29
N LEU A 102 -17.27 -3.19 -9.47
CA LEU A 102 -15.91 -2.95 -9.95
C LEU A 102 -15.11 -2.06 -8.98
N LEU A 103 -15.73 -0.97 -8.50
CA LEU A 103 -15.07 -0.06 -7.57
C LEU A 103 -14.80 -0.72 -6.21
N SER A 104 -15.70 -1.57 -5.71
CA SER A 104 -15.49 -2.33 -4.48
C SER A 104 -14.34 -3.34 -4.62
N ASN A 105 -14.32 -4.09 -5.73
CA ASN A 105 -13.24 -5.03 -6.06
C ASN A 105 -11.86 -4.34 -6.18
N GLN A 106 -11.84 -3.12 -6.73
CA GLN A 106 -10.63 -2.31 -6.77
C GLN A 106 -10.17 -1.92 -5.36
N HIS A 107 -11.09 -1.57 -4.46
CA HIS A 107 -10.77 -1.26 -3.07
C HIS A 107 -10.22 -2.47 -2.32
N ASP A 108 -10.75 -3.67 -2.57
CA ASP A 108 -10.21 -4.90 -2.01
C ASP A 108 -8.77 -5.16 -2.45
N SER A 109 -8.51 -5.02 -3.74
CA SER A 109 -7.15 -5.17 -4.28
C SER A 109 -6.19 -4.15 -3.66
N MET A 110 -6.64 -2.90 -3.46
CA MET A 110 -5.83 -1.86 -2.81
C MET A 110 -5.57 -2.19 -1.33
N LEU A 111 -6.57 -2.68 -0.60
CA LEU A 111 -6.40 -3.05 0.81
C LEU A 111 -5.40 -4.19 0.96
N GLN A 112 -5.51 -5.24 0.13
CA GLN A 112 -4.58 -6.36 0.14
C GLN A 112 -3.15 -5.92 -0.17
N TYR A 113 -2.97 -5.02 -1.14
CA TYR A 113 -1.66 -4.45 -1.45
C TYR A 113 -1.08 -3.69 -0.26
N VAL A 114 -1.86 -2.82 0.36
CA VAL A 114 -1.43 -2.01 1.51
C VAL A 114 -1.08 -2.90 2.70
N GLU A 115 -1.88 -3.91 2.99
CA GLU A 115 -1.63 -4.87 4.07
C GLU A 115 -0.31 -5.62 3.86
N ASN A 116 -0.10 -6.16 2.66
CA ASN A 116 1.16 -6.82 2.31
C ASN A 116 2.38 -5.90 2.45
N TYR A 117 2.21 -4.62 2.11
CA TYR A 117 3.29 -3.64 2.23
C TYR A 117 3.57 -3.26 3.70
N ILE A 118 2.53 -3.06 4.51
CA ILE A 118 2.65 -2.85 5.96
C ILE A 118 3.36 -4.04 6.61
N GLN A 119 3.02 -5.27 6.22
CA GLN A 119 3.67 -6.47 6.75
C GLN A 119 5.19 -6.45 6.47
N LYS A 120 5.57 -6.23 5.20
CA LYS A 120 6.99 -6.14 4.80
C LYS A 120 7.76 -5.06 5.56
N LEU A 121 7.15 -3.89 5.76
CA LEU A 121 7.76 -2.82 6.54
C LEU A 121 7.89 -3.18 8.02
N THR A 122 6.89 -3.86 8.59
CA THR A 122 6.91 -4.32 9.97
C THR A 122 8.05 -5.33 10.18
N ASP A 123 8.17 -6.31 9.28
CA ASP A 123 9.22 -7.32 9.32
C ASP A 123 10.61 -6.68 9.21
N ALA A 124 10.79 -5.75 8.26
CA ALA A 124 12.04 -5.02 8.07
C ALA A 124 12.41 -4.18 9.29
N THR A 125 11.43 -3.52 9.92
CA THR A 125 11.64 -2.71 11.13
C THR A 125 12.08 -3.58 12.30
N GLY A 126 11.40 -4.69 12.54
CA GLY A 126 11.74 -5.63 13.61
C GLY A 126 13.13 -6.24 13.41
N ALA A 127 13.50 -6.63 12.18
CA ALA A 127 14.83 -7.14 11.88
C ALA A 127 15.94 -6.10 12.15
N LYS A 128 15.70 -4.82 11.84
CA LYS A 128 16.66 -3.75 12.12
C LYS A 128 16.82 -3.52 13.63
N GLN A 129 15.72 -3.44 14.38
CA GLN A 129 15.75 -3.29 15.84
C GLN A 129 16.55 -4.41 16.52
N ALA A 130 16.28 -5.67 16.15
CA ALA A 130 17.00 -6.81 16.71
C ALA A 130 18.52 -6.76 16.43
N ASN A 131 18.93 -6.32 15.24
CA ASN A 131 20.33 -6.15 14.88
C ASN A 131 21.02 -5.01 15.66
N GLU A 132 20.34 -3.88 15.87
CA GLU A 132 20.86 -2.75 16.64
C GLU A 132 21.03 -3.11 18.13
N GLU A 133 20.07 -3.84 18.70
CA GLU A 133 20.14 -4.36 20.08
C GLU A 133 21.30 -5.34 20.26
N ALA A 134 21.45 -6.29 19.34
CA ALA A 134 22.53 -7.28 19.36
C ALA A 134 23.92 -6.62 19.27
N ASN A 135 24.09 -5.64 18.37
CA ASN A 135 25.34 -4.89 18.25
C ASN A 135 25.65 -4.09 19.53
N THR A 136 24.63 -3.45 20.11
CA THR A 136 24.78 -2.69 21.36
C THR A 136 25.18 -3.60 22.53
N ALA A 137 24.58 -4.78 22.65
CA ALA A 137 24.92 -5.76 23.67
C ALA A 137 26.35 -6.30 23.50
N ALA A 138 26.75 -6.64 22.26
CA ALA A 138 28.11 -7.09 21.96
C ALA A 138 29.16 -6.03 22.33
N LEU A 139 28.91 -4.76 21.98
CA LEU A 139 29.79 -3.63 22.33
C LEU A 139 29.96 -3.47 23.85
N LYS A 140 28.87 -3.54 24.63
CA LYS A 140 28.92 -3.44 26.09
C LYS A 140 29.71 -4.59 26.72
N SER A 141 29.43 -5.83 26.30
CA SER A 141 30.14 -7.01 26.82
C SER A 141 31.65 -7.03 26.49
N GLY A 142 32.05 -6.44 25.36
CA GLY A 142 33.45 -6.31 24.97
C GLY A 142 34.22 -5.22 25.72
N GLN A 143 33.52 -4.22 26.25
CA GLN A 143 34.10 -3.16 27.10
C GLN A 143 34.27 -3.62 28.55
N GLU A 144 33.36 -4.43 29.08
CA GLU A 144 33.43 -4.97 30.45
C GLU A 144 34.55 -6.00 30.63
N ASN A 145 34.97 -6.71 29.56
CA ASN A 145 36.06 -7.69 29.60
C ASN A 145 37.47 -7.07 29.46
N GLN A 146 37.60 -5.74 29.40
CA GLN A 146 38.88 -5.03 29.25
C GLN A 146 39.21 -4.08 30.42
N GLY A 147 38.39 -4.07 31.48
CA GLY A 147 38.65 -3.34 32.74
C GLY A 147 39.08 -4.27 33.86
#